data_AF-A0A2D6HDU1-F1
#
_entry.id   AF-A0A2D6HDU1-F1
#
_cell.length_a   1.000
_cell.length_b   1.000
_cell.length_c   1.000
_cell.angle_alpha   90.00
_cell.angle_beta   90.00
_cell.angle_gamma   90.00
#
_symmetry.space_group_name_H-M   'P 1'
#
loop_
_entity.id
_entity.type
_entity.pdbx_description
1 polymer ?
#
loop_
_entity_poly.entity_id
_entity_poly.type
_entity_poly.pdbx_seq_one_letter_code
_entity_poly.pdbx_strand_id
1 'polypeptide(L)'
;MIAPLFAALALASAPDEADALARRATELMVLRCVECHAPGPGNKKARNWIEDVRDHETWVPDWVEIEDYRESGDLADVSLWVSLTEPDPDLRMPPTDSEAGSMSLDELALMRWWIEAGAPLPATEDGTEAGAADGMEATPSAWNRWRSWIGRMHPMIAHFPIALLLVAGVAMALGTRSAARLCIHGGAAGALAAAGLGWLNALDVRASWMLTTHRWLGVGTAVAALLLAWLFERGLRPGAERVGGPARAVWAVCALAVAATGFFGGSLIHGLDHLLP
;
A
#
# COMPACT_ATOMS: atom_id res chain seq x y z
N MET A 1 -10.06 39.07 -14.78
CA MET A 1 -9.55 37.82 -14.18
C MET A 1 -9.03 36.96 -15.31
N ILE A 2 -7.72 37.02 -15.55
CA ILE A 2 -7.04 36.37 -16.67
C ILE A 2 -6.34 35.15 -16.07
N ALA A 3 -6.80 33.95 -16.41
CA ALA A 3 -6.08 32.71 -16.14
C ALA A 3 -4.79 32.70 -16.98
N PRO A 4 -3.64 32.25 -16.45
CA PRO A 4 -2.42 32.27 -17.23
C PRO A 4 -2.48 31.14 -18.26
N LEU A 5 -2.59 31.57 -19.50
CA LEU A 5 -2.22 30.87 -20.72
C LEU A 5 -0.71 30.59 -20.67
N PHE A 6 -0.26 29.57 -19.93
CA PHE A 6 1.07 28.99 -20.11
C PHE A 6 0.96 27.75 -20.99
N ALA A 7 1.16 28.02 -22.28
CA ALA A 7 1.86 27.16 -23.22
C ALA A 7 1.58 25.65 -23.16
N ALA A 8 0.47 25.26 -23.79
CA ALA A 8 0.43 24.02 -24.56
C ALA A 8 1.37 24.14 -25.77
N LEU A 9 2.67 24.25 -25.50
CA LEU A 9 3.74 23.97 -26.45
C LEU A 9 4.48 22.74 -25.95
N ALA A 10 3.73 21.67 -25.68
CA ALA A 10 4.27 20.33 -25.82
C ALA A 10 4.52 20.17 -27.32
N LEU A 11 5.71 20.58 -27.76
CA LEU A 11 6.37 19.87 -28.82
C LEU A 11 6.19 18.40 -28.44
N ALA A 12 5.42 17.64 -29.23
CA ALA A 12 5.47 16.20 -29.13
C ALA A 12 6.94 15.87 -29.34
N SER A 13 7.65 15.62 -28.25
CA SER A 13 9.04 15.20 -28.27
C SER A 13 9.08 14.07 -29.27
N ALA A 14 9.92 14.18 -30.30
CA ALA A 14 10.07 13.09 -31.26
C ALA A 14 10.24 11.79 -30.45
N PRO A 15 9.70 10.65 -30.90
CA PRO A 15 9.83 9.39 -30.16
C PRO A 15 11.26 9.12 -29.67
N ASP A 16 12.27 9.58 -30.43
CA ASP A 16 13.69 9.56 -30.07
C ASP A 16 14.07 10.40 -28.82
N GLU A 17 13.44 11.55 -28.60
CA GLU A 17 13.66 12.41 -27.43
C GLU A 17 13.01 11.83 -26.17
N ALA A 18 11.81 11.25 -26.29
CA ALA A 18 11.14 10.57 -25.19
C ALA A 18 11.89 9.30 -24.77
N ASP A 19 12.38 8.53 -25.74
CA ASP A 19 13.25 7.38 -25.51
C ASP A 19 14.58 7.80 -24.84
N ALA A 20 15.23 8.84 -25.35
CA ALA A 20 16.47 9.34 -24.75
C ALA A 20 16.26 9.82 -23.30
N LEU A 21 15.14 10.48 -23.01
CA LEU A 21 14.77 10.88 -21.65
C LEU A 21 14.53 9.66 -20.76
N ALA A 22 13.77 8.67 -21.24
CA ALA A 22 13.50 7.42 -20.53
C ALA A 22 14.79 6.66 -20.20
N ARG A 23 15.72 6.52 -21.16
CA ARG A 23 17.02 5.88 -20.95
C ARG A 23 17.86 6.61 -19.89
N ARG A 24 17.93 7.93 -19.96
CA ARG A 24 18.68 8.74 -18.97
C ARG A 24 18.10 8.62 -17.57
N ALA A 25 16.76 8.64 -17.44
CA ALA A 25 16.10 8.40 -16.16
C ALA A 25 16.40 6.98 -15.65
N THR A 26 16.32 5.97 -16.52
CA THR A 26 16.66 4.57 -16.20
C THR A 26 18.07 4.45 -15.65
N GLU A 27 19.05 5.02 -16.36
CA GLU A 27 20.46 4.99 -15.96
C GLU A 27 20.66 5.64 -14.59
N LEU A 28 20.01 6.78 -14.35
CA LEU A 28 20.08 7.46 -13.06
C LEU A 28 19.49 6.59 -11.93
N MET A 29 18.38 5.90 -12.18
CA MET A 29 17.79 4.97 -11.20
C MET A 29 18.67 3.74 -10.97
N VAL A 30 19.35 3.25 -12.00
CA VAL A 30 20.37 2.19 -11.86
C VAL A 30 21.51 2.65 -10.95
N LEU A 31 21.96 3.90 -11.12
CA LEU A 31 23.08 4.45 -10.35
C LEU A 31 22.71 4.78 -8.89
N ARG A 32 21.49 5.29 -8.65
CA ARG A 32 21.11 5.86 -7.35
C ARG A 32 20.20 4.95 -6.51
N CYS A 33 19.49 4.00 -7.12
CA CYS A 33 18.42 3.26 -6.45
C CYS A 33 18.68 1.75 -6.36
N VAL A 34 19.28 1.14 -7.39
CA VAL A 34 19.45 -0.33 -7.48
C VAL A 34 20.22 -0.91 -6.31
N GLU A 35 21.29 -0.24 -5.87
CA GLU A 35 22.15 -0.76 -4.80
C GLU A 35 21.36 -1.10 -3.53
N CYS A 36 20.32 -0.33 -3.19
CA CYS A 36 19.49 -0.53 -2.00
C CYS A 36 18.14 -1.21 -2.29
N HIS A 37 17.64 -1.17 -3.53
CA HIS A 37 16.30 -1.67 -3.85
C HIS A 37 16.28 -2.98 -4.64
N ALA A 38 17.38 -3.35 -5.31
CA ALA A 38 17.44 -4.60 -6.04
C ALA A 38 17.73 -5.81 -5.13
N PRO A 39 17.10 -6.97 -5.37
CA PRO A 39 17.32 -8.16 -4.59
C PRO A 39 18.76 -8.66 -4.77
N GLY A 40 19.47 -8.84 -3.66
CA GLY A 40 20.86 -9.29 -3.67
C GLY A 40 21.30 -9.87 -2.32
N PRO A 41 22.25 -10.81 -2.30
CA PRO A 41 22.75 -11.41 -1.07
C PRO A 41 23.42 -10.34 -0.19
N GLY A 42 22.80 -10.04 0.96
CA GLY A 42 23.31 -9.07 1.94
C GLY A 42 22.61 -7.72 1.94
N ASN A 43 21.73 -7.44 0.97
CA ASN A 43 20.99 -6.18 0.91
C ASN A 43 19.73 -6.23 1.80
N LYS A 44 19.90 -5.97 3.10
CA LYS A 44 18.79 -5.97 4.08
C LYS A 44 17.75 -4.87 3.84
N LYS A 45 18.13 -3.81 3.09
CA LYS A 45 17.24 -2.70 2.73
C LYS A 45 16.47 -2.96 1.42
N ALA A 46 16.84 -4.00 0.66
CA ALA A 46 16.10 -4.40 -0.53
C ALA A 46 14.68 -4.80 -0.14
N ARG A 47 13.74 -3.90 -0.41
CA ARG A 47 12.34 -4.26 -0.50
C ARG A 47 12.24 -5.07 -1.81
N ASN A 48 12.24 -6.40 -1.73
CA ASN A 48 12.30 -7.41 -2.82
C ASN A 48 11.26 -7.24 -3.96
N TRP A 49 11.16 -6.07 -4.57
CA TRP A 49 10.11 -5.69 -5.51
C TRP A 49 10.69 -5.20 -6.85
N ILE A 50 11.97 -4.78 -6.88
CA ILE A 50 12.65 -4.32 -8.10
C ILE A 50 13.69 -5.36 -8.51
N GLU A 51 13.27 -6.42 -9.19
CA GLU A 51 14.18 -7.47 -9.69
C GLU A 51 15.10 -6.95 -10.81
N ASP A 52 14.56 -6.07 -11.66
CA ASP A 52 15.30 -5.34 -12.68
C ASP A 52 14.75 -3.91 -12.79
N VAL A 53 15.57 -2.88 -12.56
CA VAL A 53 15.15 -1.48 -12.75
C VAL A 53 14.79 -1.19 -14.20
N ARG A 54 15.32 -1.97 -15.15
CA ARG A 54 14.99 -1.85 -16.57
C ARG A 54 13.61 -2.41 -16.90
N ASP A 55 13.03 -3.24 -16.03
CA ASP A 55 11.65 -3.73 -16.11
C ASP A 55 10.67 -2.68 -15.54
N HIS A 56 10.64 -1.52 -16.18
CA HIS A 56 9.82 -0.38 -15.81
C HIS A 56 8.32 -0.69 -15.76
N GLU A 57 7.84 -1.63 -16.59
CA GLU A 57 6.44 -2.04 -16.62
C GLU A 57 5.95 -2.58 -15.27
N THR A 58 6.84 -3.23 -14.53
CA THR A 58 6.50 -3.88 -13.26
C THR A 58 6.47 -2.92 -12.07
N TRP A 59 7.20 -1.80 -12.09
CA TRP A 59 7.34 -0.94 -10.90
C TRP A 59 7.00 0.54 -11.10
N VAL A 60 7.02 1.07 -12.32
CA VAL A 60 6.62 2.47 -12.60
C VAL A 60 5.17 2.76 -12.17
N PRO A 61 4.18 1.88 -12.42
CA PRO A 61 2.80 2.13 -12.01
C PRO A 61 2.63 2.31 -10.49
N ASP A 62 3.37 1.54 -9.70
CA ASP A 62 3.25 1.51 -8.23
C ASP A 62 3.97 2.67 -7.52
N TRP A 63 4.97 3.30 -8.17
CA TRP A 63 5.82 4.32 -7.54
C TRP A 63 5.63 5.72 -8.11
N VAL A 64 5.32 5.81 -9.40
CA VAL A 64 5.13 7.09 -10.07
C VAL A 64 3.66 7.50 -10.03
N GLU A 65 2.73 6.55 -9.90
CA GLU A 65 1.29 6.82 -9.85
C GLU A 65 0.87 7.79 -10.98
N ILE A 66 1.42 7.56 -12.18
CA ILE A 66 1.41 8.55 -13.26
C ILE A 66 0.01 8.94 -13.71
N GLU A 67 -0.97 8.06 -13.49
CA GLU A 67 -2.39 8.35 -13.77
C GLU A 67 -2.94 9.41 -12.81
N ASP A 68 -2.64 9.30 -11.51
CA ASP A 68 -3.08 10.26 -10.51
C ASP A 68 -2.40 11.63 -10.76
N TYR A 69 -1.11 11.63 -11.14
CA TYR A 69 -0.41 12.84 -11.59
C TYR A 69 -1.00 13.43 -12.89
N ARG A 70 -1.41 12.61 -13.85
CA ARG A 70 -2.05 13.10 -15.09
C ARG A 70 -3.38 13.80 -14.82
N GLU A 71 -4.11 13.36 -13.80
CA GLU A 71 -5.36 14.00 -13.38
C GLU A 71 -5.11 15.30 -12.58
N SER A 72 -4.15 15.30 -11.65
CA SER A 72 -3.93 16.44 -10.74
C SER A 72 -2.94 17.48 -11.26
N GLY A 73 -1.94 17.05 -12.02
CA GLY A 73 -0.76 17.84 -12.39
C GLY A 73 0.15 18.19 -11.20
N ASP A 74 -0.07 17.58 -10.03
CA ASP A 74 0.67 17.87 -8.80
C ASP A 74 1.69 16.76 -8.49
N LEU A 75 2.97 17.15 -8.41
CA LEU A 75 4.05 16.23 -8.05
C LEU A 75 3.95 15.72 -6.60
N ALA A 76 3.13 16.35 -5.76
CA ALA A 76 2.83 15.85 -4.41
C ALA A 76 2.09 14.52 -4.42
N ASP A 77 1.41 14.16 -5.52
CA ASP A 77 0.72 12.88 -5.68
C ASP A 77 1.67 11.78 -6.20
N VAL A 78 2.91 12.12 -6.56
CA VAL A 78 3.90 11.18 -7.07
C VAL A 78 4.78 10.69 -5.92
N SER A 79 4.52 9.48 -5.43
CA SER A 79 5.25 8.86 -4.30
C SER A 79 6.78 8.86 -4.47
N LEU A 80 7.25 8.60 -5.70
CA LEU A 80 8.66 8.72 -6.05
C LEU A 80 9.18 10.15 -5.82
N TRP A 81 8.49 11.18 -6.30
CA TRP A 81 8.92 12.57 -6.18
C TRP A 81 8.95 13.03 -4.72
N VAL A 82 7.93 12.66 -3.94
CA VAL A 82 7.87 12.94 -2.50
C VAL A 82 9.08 12.34 -1.80
N SER A 83 9.41 11.08 -2.10
CA SER A 83 10.57 10.40 -1.50
C SER A 83 11.91 11.05 -1.87
N LEU A 84 12.05 11.54 -3.12
CA LEU A 84 13.25 12.22 -3.59
C LEU A 84 13.44 13.61 -2.96
N THR A 85 12.34 14.27 -2.57
CA THR A 85 12.33 15.67 -2.10
C THR A 85 11.97 15.83 -0.62
N GLU A 86 11.83 14.73 0.11
CA GLU A 86 11.48 14.68 1.54
C GLU A 86 12.38 15.61 2.36
N PRO A 87 11.83 16.60 3.10
CA PRO A 87 12.62 17.52 3.93
C PRO A 87 13.52 16.83 4.96
N ASP A 88 13.07 15.73 5.55
CA ASP A 88 13.85 14.96 6.53
C ASP A 88 14.95 14.12 5.83
N PRO A 89 16.25 14.37 6.09
CA PRO A 89 17.35 13.65 5.45
C PRO A 89 17.39 12.15 5.78
N ASP A 90 16.77 11.72 6.89
CA ASP A 90 16.71 10.31 7.30
C ASP A 90 15.60 9.54 6.54
N LEU A 91 14.61 10.26 6.03
CA LEU A 91 13.48 9.71 5.25
C LEU A 91 13.66 9.92 3.73
N ARG A 92 14.53 10.84 3.33
CA ARG A 92 14.84 11.12 1.93
C ARG A 92 15.54 9.94 1.26
N MET A 93 15.11 9.65 0.04
CA MET A 93 15.73 8.66 -0.83
C MET A 93 16.45 9.34 -2.00
N PRO A 94 17.66 8.90 -2.38
CA PRO A 94 18.50 7.92 -1.68
C PRO A 94 18.97 8.46 -0.30
N PRO A 95 19.27 7.56 0.66
CA PRO A 95 19.74 7.96 1.98
C PRO A 95 21.04 8.77 1.89
N THR A 96 21.11 9.86 2.65
CA THR A 96 22.25 10.78 2.62
C THR A 96 23.56 10.14 3.11
N ASP A 97 23.47 9.06 3.88
CA ASP A 97 24.58 8.28 4.46
C ASP A 97 25.04 7.11 3.57
N SER A 98 24.41 6.89 2.41
CA SER A 98 24.76 5.83 1.45
C SER A 98 25.88 6.25 0.49
N GLU A 99 26.57 5.28 -0.13
CA GLU A 99 27.54 5.59 -1.21
C GLU A 99 26.87 6.24 -2.42
N ALA A 100 25.59 5.92 -2.66
CA ALA A 100 24.76 6.59 -3.63
C ALA A 100 24.49 8.06 -3.27
N GLY A 101 24.52 8.45 -1.99
CA GLY A 101 24.38 9.83 -1.52
C GLY A 101 23.09 10.56 -1.99
N SER A 102 22.94 11.81 -1.57
CA SER A 102 21.82 12.64 -2.04
C SER A 102 21.96 12.97 -3.53
N MET A 103 20.84 13.00 -4.26
CA MET A 103 20.80 13.45 -5.64
C MET A 103 21.15 14.94 -5.76
N SER A 104 21.89 15.27 -6.82
CA SER A 104 22.14 16.65 -7.22
C SER A 104 20.88 17.33 -7.77
N LEU A 105 20.89 18.66 -7.86
CA LEU A 105 19.79 19.43 -8.45
C LEU A 105 19.51 19.04 -9.90
N ASP A 106 20.55 18.73 -10.68
CA ASP A 106 20.41 18.32 -12.09
C ASP A 106 19.76 16.93 -12.22
N GLU A 107 20.09 16.02 -11.30
CA GLU A 107 19.48 14.68 -11.25
C GLU A 107 18.02 14.74 -10.81
N LEU A 108 17.68 15.59 -9.83
CA LEU A 108 16.30 15.85 -9.45
C LEU A 108 15.52 16.50 -10.60
N ALA A 109 16.13 17.43 -11.33
CA ALA A 109 15.51 18.05 -12.50
C ALA A 109 15.25 17.02 -13.62
N LEU A 110 16.16 16.06 -13.83
CA LEU A 110 15.95 14.96 -14.78
C LEU A 110 14.78 14.07 -14.37
N MET A 111 14.67 13.68 -13.10
CA MET A 111 13.55 12.88 -12.61
C MET A 111 12.22 13.63 -12.72
N ARG A 112 12.21 14.91 -12.35
CA ARG A 112 11.04 15.77 -12.53
C ARG A 112 10.60 15.82 -13.97
N TRP A 113 11.54 16.06 -14.90
CA TRP A 113 11.23 16.16 -16.32
C TRP A 113 10.69 14.84 -16.88
N TRP A 114 11.26 13.71 -16.46
CA TRP A 114 10.76 12.39 -16.83
C TRP A 114 9.34 12.13 -16.32
N ILE A 115 9.02 12.48 -15.08
CA ILE A 115 7.64 12.38 -14.53
C ILE A 115 6.69 13.30 -15.30
N GLU A 116 7.08 14.56 -15.50
CA GLU A 116 6.27 15.55 -16.23
C GLU A 116 6.01 15.13 -17.69
N ALA A 117 6.92 14.37 -18.29
CA ALA A 117 6.77 13.78 -19.63
C ALA A 117 5.85 12.54 -19.65
N GLY A 118 5.27 12.13 -18.52
CA GLY A 118 4.41 10.95 -18.43
C GLY A 118 5.17 9.67 -18.13
N ALA A 119 6.39 9.76 -17.56
CA ALA A 119 7.26 8.64 -17.24
C ALA A 119 7.42 7.64 -18.40
N PRO A 120 7.86 8.11 -19.60
CA PRO A 120 7.98 7.24 -20.77
C PRO A 120 8.96 6.09 -20.54
N LEU A 121 8.71 4.98 -21.24
CA LEU A 121 9.55 3.78 -21.20
C LEU A 121 10.61 3.82 -22.31
N PRO A 122 11.82 3.29 -22.07
CA PRO A 122 12.82 3.17 -23.12
C PRO A 122 12.38 2.11 -24.15
N ALA A 123 12.60 2.40 -25.42
CA ALA A 123 12.36 1.48 -26.53
C ALA A 123 13.26 0.23 -26.39
N THR A 124 12.70 -0.94 -26.65
CA THR A 124 13.43 -2.21 -26.63
C THR A 124 14.43 -2.28 -27.79
N GLU A 125 15.63 -2.82 -27.55
CA GLU A 125 16.74 -2.86 -28.54
C GLU A 125 16.43 -3.71 -29.79
N ASP A 126 15.42 -4.58 -29.73
CA ASP A 126 14.84 -5.20 -30.91
C ASP A 126 13.89 -4.20 -31.56
N GLY A 127 14.33 -3.59 -32.66
CA GLY A 127 13.57 -2.66 -33.51
C GLY A 127 12.33 -3.26 -34.19
N THR A 128 11.53 -4.02 -33.45
CA THR A 128 10.11 -4.14 -33.71
C THR A 128 9.54 -2.85 -33.17
N GLU A 129 9.09 -1.98 -34.07
CA GLU A 129 8.10 -0.96 -33.75
C GLU A 129 7.15 -1.59 -32.73
N ALA A 130 7.16 -1.10 -31.49
CA ALA A 130 6.00 -1.21 -30.64
C ALA A 130 4.92 -0.47 -31.44
N GLY A 131 4.28 -1.25 -32.32
CA GLY A 131 3.38 -0.74 -33.32
C GLY A 131 2.45 0.18 -32.58
N ALA A 132 2.26 1.36 -33.16
CA ALA A 132 1.23 2.29 -32.77
C ALA A 132 0.07 1.47 -32.20
N ALA A 133 0.00 1.42 -30.87
CA ALA A 133 -1.14 0.86 -30.21
C ALA A 133 -2.18 1.94 -30.42
N ASP A 134 -2.81 1.89 -31.60
CA ASP A 134 -4.25 2.10 -31.72
C ASP A 134 -4.96 0.94 -30.98
N GLY A 135 -4.49 0.62 -29.78
CA GLY A 135 -5.28 0.08 -28.72
C GLY A 135 -5.78 1.34 -28.05
N MET A 136 -7.02 1.71 -28.37
CA MET A 136 -7.90 2.35 -27.42
C MET A 136 -7.50 1.88 -26.02
N GLU A 137 -6.72 2.69 -25.29
CA GLU A 137 -6.41 2.44 -23.90
C GLU A 137 -7.77 2.26 -23.27
N ALA A 138 -8.11 1.02 -22.92
CA ALA A 138 -9.36 0.74 -22.28
C ALA A 138 -9.24 1.43 -20.93
N THR A 139 -9.72 2.69 -20.86
CA THR A 139 -9.81 3.46 -19.62
C THR A 139 -10.21 2.46 -18.55
N PRO A 140 -9.45 2.31 -17.45
CA PRO A 140 -9.74 1.26 -16.47
C PRO A 140 -11.23 1.26 -16.24
N SER A 141 -11.90 0.12 -16.46
CA SER A 141 -13.37 0.11 -16.44
C SER A 141 -13.85 0.84 -15.18
N ALA A 142 -14.99 1.54 -15.23
CA ALA A 142 -15.50 2.25 -14.05
C ALA A 142 -15.53 1.34 -12.80
N TRP A 143 -15.73 0.04 -13.03
CA TRP A 143 -15.57 -1.04 -12.07
C TRP A 143 -14.15 -1.18 -11.47
N ASN A 144 -13.09 -1.17 -12.28
CA ASN A 144 -11.69 -1.22 -11.83
C ASN A 144 -11.28 0.00 -10.99
N ARG A 145 -11.73 1.20 -11.37
CA ARG A 145 -11.49 2.40 -10.54
C ARG A 145 -12.23 2.31 -9.21
N TRP A 146 -13.52 1.94 -9.25
CA TRP A 146 -14.34 1.81 -8.06
C TRP A 146 -13.81 0.74 -7.09
N ARG A 147 -13.42 -0.44 -7.58
CA ARG A 147 -12.85 -1.51 -6.74
C ARG A 147 -11.53 -1.11 -6.10
N SER A 148 -10.66 -0.40 -6.83
CA SER A 148 -9.35 0.03 -6.32
C SER A 148 -9.54 1.06 -5.22
N TRP A 149 -10.38 2.07 -5.49
CA TRP A 149 -10.74 3.10 -4.53
C TRP A 149 -11.31 2.53 -3.22
N ILE A 150 -12.23 1.55 -3.30
CA ILE A 150 -12.81 0.95 -2.09
C ILE A 150 -11.81 0.01 -1.38
N GLY A 151 -10.94 -0.67 -2.11
CA GLY A 151 -9.88 -1.53 -1.55
C GLY A 151 -8.89 -0.74 -0.69
N ARG A 152 -8.49 0.46 -1.14
CA ARG A 152 -7.60 1.37 -0.40
C ARG A 152 -8.16 1.83 0.95
N MET A 153 -9.47 1.70 1.18
CA MET A 153 -10.09 2.00 2.47
C MET A 153 -9.88 0.89 3.51
N HIS A 154 -9.28 -0.25 3.13
CA HIS A 154 -9.01 -1.36 4.05
C HIS A 154 -8.28 -0.93 5.34
N PRO A 155 -7.16 -0.17 5.31
CA PRO A 155 -6.48 0.26 6.52
C PRO A 155 -7.39 1.09 7.42
N MET A 156 -8.15 2.04 6.87
CA MET A 156 -9.10 2.85 7.64
C MET A 156 -10.15 1.98 8.34
N ILE A 157 -10.77 1.06 7.61
CA ILE A 157 -11.80 0.17 8.17
C ILE A 157 -11.21 -0.83 9.17
N ALA A 158 -9.97 -1.27 8.99
CA ALA A 158 -9.31 -2.25 9.86
C ALA A 158 -9.06 -1.73 11.29
N HIS A 159 -8.93 -0.41 11.52
CA HIS A 159 -8.71 0.15 12.86
C HIS A 159 -9.94 0.02 13.78
N PHE A 160 -11.14 0.12 13.23
CA PHE A 160 -12.39 0.01 14.01
C PHE A 160 -12.54 -1.34 14.72
N PRO A 161 -12.48 -2.50 14.03
CA PRO A 161 -12.62 -3.79 14.69
C PRO A 161 -11.49 -4.07 15.68
N ILE A 162 -10.27 -3.58 15.43
CA ILE A 162 -9.15 -3.68 16.38
C ILE A 162 -9.54 -3.02 17.70
N ALA A 163 -9.92 -1.74 17.66
CA ALA A 163 -10.29 -1.00 18.87
C ALA A 163 -11.52 -1.61 19.56
N LEU A 164 -12.57 -1.91 18.81
CA LEU A 164 -13.82 -2.43 19.37
C LEU A 164 -13.64 -3.82 20.01
N LEU A 165 -12.89 -4.74 19.38
CA LEU A 165 -12.65 -6.06 19.95
C LEU A 165 -11.79 -5.98 21.21
N LEU A 166 -10.80 -5.07 21.29
CA LEU A 166 -10.02 -4.87 22.50
C LEU A 166 -10.85 -4.25 23.63
N VAL A 167 -11.63 -3.21 23.34
CA VAL A 167 -12.51 -2.54 24.31
C VAL A 167 -13.63 -3.47 24.80
N ALA A 168 -14.09 -4.41 23.96
CA ALA A 168 -15.03 -5.45 24.39
C ALA A 168 -14.50 -6.24 25.60
N GLY A 169 -13.20 -6.54 25.64
CA GLY A 169 -12.56 -7.22 26.77
C GLY A 169 -12.65 -6.42 28.07
N VAL A 170 -12.33 -5.13 27.98
CA VAL A 170 -12.45 -4.18 29.10
C VAL A 170 -13.90 -4.11 29.58
N ALA A 171 -14.85 -3.94 28.67
CA ALA A 171 -16.28 -3.90 28.99
C ALA A 171 -16.77 -5.20 29.65
N MET A 172 -16.28 -6.36 29.19
CA MET A 172 -16.58 -7.66 29.82
C MET A 172 -15.96 -7.80 31.22
N ALA A 173 -14.79 -7.23 31.46
CA ALA A 173 -14.12 -7.22 32.76
C ALA A 173 -14.84 -6.30 33.77
N LEU A 174 -15.31 -5.14 33.31
CA LEU A 174 -16.09 -4.19 34.11
C LEU A 174 -17.55 -4.62 34.30
N GLY A 175 -18.01 -5.67 33.63
CA GLY A 175 -19.40 -6.14 33.71
C GLY A 175 -20.41 -5.29 32.93
N THR A 176 -19.95 -4.35 32.10
CA THR A 176 -20.81 -3.47 31.29
C THR A 176 -21.31 -4.20 30.03
N ARG A 177 -22.41 -4.93 30.15
CA ARG A 177 -22.93 -5.81 29.09
C ARG A 177 -23.33 -5.11 27.81
N SER A 178 -23.98 -3.96 27.91
CA SER A 178 -24.41 -3.16 26.75
C SER A 178 -23.21 -2.71 25.93
N ALA A 179 -22.17 -2.19 26.60
CA ALA A 179 -20.92 -1.80 25.96
C ALA A 179 -20.20 -3.01 25.34
N ALA A 180 -20.08 -4.12 26.07
CA ALA A 180 -19.47 -5.35 25.55
C ALA A 180 -20.21 -5.85 24.30
N ARG A 181 -21.55 -5.85 24.34
CA ARG A 181 -22.40 -6.24 23.20
C ARG A 181 -22.15 -5.34 21.99
N LEU A 182 -22.21 -4.02 22.18
CA LEU A 182 -21.97 -3.05 21.11
C LEU A 182 -20.57 -3.24 20.48
N CYS A 183 -19.54 -3.36 21.32
CA CYS A 183 -18.17 -3.55 20.88
C CYS A 183 -17.96 -4.88 20.15
N ILE A 184 -18.54 -5.98 20.62
CA ILE A 184 -18.42 -7.29 19.98
C ILE A 184 -19.09 -7.30 18.62
N HIS A 185 -20.34 -6.82 18.52
CA HIS A 185 -21.07 -6.83 17.25
C HIS A 185 -20.51 -5.81 16.25
N GLY A 186 -20.18 -4.60 16.71
CA GLY A 186 -19.51 -3.60 15.89
C GLY A 186 -18.12 -4.08 15.42
N GLY A 187 -17.37 -4.73 16.31
CA GLY A 187 -16.08 -5.33 15.97
C GLY A 187 -16.19 -6.48 14.98
N ALA A 188 -17.19 -7.36 15.12
CA ALA A 188 -17.42 -8.45 14.18
C ALA A 188 -17.84 -7.95 12.79
N ALA A 189 -18.75 -6.97 12.73
CA ALA A 189 -19.16 -6.33 11.48
C ALA A 189 -17.99 -5.61 10.80
N GLY A 190 -17.20 -4.85 11.58
CA GLY A 190 -16.00 -4.17 11.09
C GLY A 190 -14.93 -5.15 10.59
N ALA A 191 -14.72 -6.27 11.27
CA ALA A 191 -13.73 -7.27 10.86
C ALA A 191 -14.12 -7.97 9.55
N LEU A 192 -15.42 -8.25 9.37
CA LEU A 192 -15.94 -8.80 8.12
C LEU A 192 -15.76 -7.80 6.96
N ALA A 193 -16.08 -6.52 7.18
CA ALA A 193 -15.87 -5.47 6.20
C ALA A 193 -14.38 -5.31 5.85
N ALA A 194 -13.51 -5.23 6.87
CA ALA A 194 -12.07 -5.12 6.68
C ALA A 194 -11.50 -6.32 5.89
N ALA A 195 -11.91 -7.55 6.21
CA ALA A 195 -11.47 -8.74 5.48
C ALA A 195 -11.91 -8.72 4.00
N GLY A 196 -13.15 -8.28 3.73
CA GLY A 196 -13.64 -8.12 2.36
C GLY A 196 -12.85 -7.08 1.57
N LEU A 197 -12.66 -5.88 2.14
CA LEU A 197 -11.88 -4.81 1.51
C LEU A 197 -10.41 -5.19 1.33
N GLY A 198 -9.82 -5.91 2.29
CA GLY A 198 -8.45 -6.39 2.21
C GLY A 198 -8.26 -7.40 1.07
N TRP A 199 -9.28 -8.22 0.78
CA TRP A 199 -9.25 -9.12 -0.37
C TRP A 199 -9.26 -8.38 -1.69
N LEU A 200 -10.10 -7.34 -1.80
CA LEU A 200 -10.14 -6.46 -2.98
C LEU A 200 -8.80 -5.73 -3.18
N ASN A 201 -8.20 -5.24 -2.10
CA ASN A 201 -6.91 -4.56 -2.13
C ASN A 201 -5.76 -5.49 -2.51
N ALA A 202 -5.85 -6.77 -2.20
CA ALA A 202 -4.80 -7.75 -2.45
C ALA A 202 -4.94 -8.51 -3.79
N LEU A 203 -5.81 -8.06 -4.71
CA LEU A 203 -5.99 -8.69 -6.02
C LEU A 203 -4.83 -8.41 -6.97
N ASP A 204 -4.32 -7.17 -6.96
CA ASP A 204 -3.27 -6.71 -7.88
C ASP A 204 -1.87 -6.79 -7.23
N VAL A 205 -1.80 -7.21 -5.95
CA VAL A 205 -0.53 -7.31 -5.20
C VAL A 205 0.10 -8.69 -5.39
N ARG A 206 1.40 -8.71 -5.74
CA ARG A 206 2.19 -9.94 -5.90
C ARG A 206 2.11 -10.82 -4.65
N ALA A 207 1.85 -12.11 -4.85
CA ALA A 207 1.75 -13.06 -3.75
C ALA A 207 3.08 -13.18 -3.00
N SER A 208 3.03 -13.00 -1.68
CA SER A 208 4.13 -13.28 -0.76
C SER A 208 3.64 -14.13 0.41
N TRP A 209 4.55 -14.82 1.09
CA TRP A 209 4.19 -15.60 2.27
C TRP A 209 3.65 -14.70 3.39
N MET A 210 4.20 -13.49 3.56
CA MET A 210 3.70 -12.50 4.51
C MET A 210 2.28 -12.06 4.16
N LEU A 211 2.02 -11.77 2.87
CA LEU A 211 0.70 -11.37 2.41
C LEU A 211 -0.30 -12.50 2.65
N THR A 212 0.06 -13.74 2.31
CA THR A 212 -0.77 -14.93 2.53
C THR A 212 -1.08 -15.13 4.02
N THR A 213 -0.09 -14.98 4.90
CA THR A 213 -0.28 -15.09 6.36
C THR A 213 -1.19 -13.98 6.89
N HIS A 214 -0.94 -12.72 6.54
CA HIS A 214 -1.81 -11.59 6.94
C HIS A 214 -3.26 -11.79 6.50
N ARG A 215 -3.43 -12.20 5.24
CA ARG A 215 -4.70 -12.50 4.60
C ARG A 215 -5.53 -13.53 5.38
N TRP A 216 -4.94 -14.70 5.67
CA TRP A 216 -5.65 -15.77 6.38
C TRP A 216 -5.84 -15.47 7.87
N LEU A 217 -4.92 -14.74 8.50
CA LEU A 217 -5.10 -14.24 9.87
C LEU A 217 -6.27 -13.25 9.98
N GLY A 218 -6.43 -12.35 8.99
CA GLY A 218 -7.55 -11.43 8.92
C GLY A 218 -8.90 -12.16 8.80
N VAL A 219 -9.00 -13.14 7.90
CA VAL A 219 -10.21 -13.99 7.76
C VAL A 219 -10.48 -14.78 9.04
N GLY A 220 -9.44 -15.38 9.64
CA GLY A 220 -9.54 -16.10 10.91
C GLY A 220 -10.04 -15.21 12.05
N THR A 221 -9.57 -13.96 12.11
CA THR A 221 -10.01 -12.96 13.10
C THR A 221 -11.49 -12.62 12.90
N ALA A 222 -11.95 -12.44 11.67
CA ALA A 222 -13.37 -12.18 11.38
C ALA A 222 -14.26 -13.36 11.81
N VAL A 223 -13.85 -14.60 11.51
CA VAL A 223 -14.57 -15.81 11.94
C VAL A 223 -14.61 -15.93 13.47
N ALA A 224 -13.48 -15.68 14.14
CA ALA A 224 -13.41 -15.71 15.61
C ALA A 224 -14.29 -14.62 16.25
N ALA A 225 -14.36 -13.42 15.66
CA ALA A 225 -15.22 -12.34 16.11
C ALA A 225 -16.72 -12.67 15.95
N LEU A 226 -17.11 -13.31 14.84
CA LEU A 226 -18.48 -13.81 14.66
C LEU A 226 -18.83 -14.92 15.67
N LEU A 227 -17.89 -15.84 15.92
CA LEU A 227 -18.06 -16.86 16.97
C LEU A 227 -18.18 -16.24 18.35
N LEU A 228 -17.39 -15.21 18.65
CA LEU A 228 -17.48 -14.45 19.90
C LEU A 228 -18.86 -13.81 20.06
N ALA A 229 -19.37 -13.14 19.03
CA ALA A 229 -20.71 -12.54 19.01
C ALA A 229 -21.79 -13.58 19.31
N TRP A 230 -21.73 -14.73 18.64
CA TRP A 230 -22.67 -15.82 18.84
C TRP A 230 -22.61 -16.43 20.25
N LEU A 231 -21.41 -16.70 20.77
CA LEU A 231 -21.22 -17.20 22.14
C LEU A 231 -21.68 -16.20 23.20
N PHE A 232 -21.43 -14.91 22.96
CA PHE A 232 -21.84 -13.85 23.86
C PHE A 232 -23.37 -13.81 23.98
N GLU A 233 -24.10 -13.83 22.86
CA GLU A 233 -25.57 -13.87 22.86
C GLU A 233 -26.12 -15.12 23.56
N ARG A 234 -25.52 -16.30 23.34
CA ARG A 234 -25.91 -17.53 24.06
C ARG A 234 -25.62 -17.48 25.56
N GLY A 235 -24.65 -16.67 25.98
CA GLY A 235 -24.27 -16.45 27.37
C GLY A 235 -25.17 -15.45 28.12
N LEU A 236 -26.01 -14.68 27.41
CA LEU A 236 -26.95 -13.71 28.01
C LEU A 236 -28.17 -14.40 28.63
N ARG A 237 -27.95 -15.27 29.62
CA ARG A 237 -29.04 -15.85 30.42
C ARG A 237 -29.60 -14.80 31.39
N PRO A 238 -30.93 -14.73 31.58
CA PRO A 238 -31.53 -13.90 32.62
C PRO A 238 -30.90 -14.22 33.99
N GLY A 239 -30.40 -13.20 34.70
CA GLY A 239 -29.79 -13.36 36.03
C GLY A 239 -28.32 -13.80 36.09
N ALA A 240 -27.68 -14.13 34.96
CA ALA A 240 -26.21 -14.22 34.97
C ALA A 240 -25.66 -12.83 35.31
N GLU A 241 -24.59 -12.71 36.10
CA GLU A 241 -23.89 -11.43 36.32
C GLU A 241 -22.65 -11.31 35.44
N ARG A 242 -21.97 -12.43 35.18
CA ARG A 242 -20.72 -12.49 34.43
C ARG A 242 -20.89 -13.14 33.07
N VAL A 243 -20.10 -12.71 32.09
CA VAL A 243 -19.97 -13.37 30.79
C VAL A 243 -19.49 -14.82 30.99
N GLY A 244 -19.90 -15.76 30.14
CA GLY A 244 -19.45 -17.15 30.22
C GLY A 244 -17.95 -17.32 29.93
N GLY A 245 -17.32 -18.34 30.53
CA GLY A 245 -15.93 -18.72 30.25
C GLY A 245 -15.60 -18.90 28.77
N PRO A 246 -16.44 -19.57 27.95
CA PRO A 246 -16.18 -19.75 26.52
C PRO A 246 -16.05 -18.44 25.73
N ALA A 247 -16.92 -17.46 25.99
CA ALA A 247 -16.85 -16.17 25.30
C ALA A 247 -15.57 -15.40 25.67
N ARG A 248 -15.12 -15.46 26.93
CA ARG A 248 -13.83 -14.86 27.31
C ARG A 248 -12.63 -15.56 26.66
N ALA A 249 -12.67 -16.88 26.55
CA ALA A 249 -11.62 -17.64 25.88
C ALA A 249 -11.53 -17.27 24.39
N VAL A 250 -12.66 -17.22 23.68
CA VAL A 250 -12.69 -16.81 22.27
C VAL A 250 -12.28 -15.34 22.11
N TRP A 251 -12.67 -14.46 23.03
CA TRP A 251 -12.18 -13.08 23.01
C TRP A 251 -10.66 -12.99 23.15
N ALA A 252 -10.04 -13.77 24.05
CA ALA A 252 -8.59 -13.79 24.19
C ALA A 252 -7.90 -14.25 22.89
N VAL A 253 -8.47 -15.25 22.22
CA VAL A 253 -8.02 -15.67 20.88
C VAL A 253 -8.16 -14.53 19.86
N CYS A 254 -9.28 -13.80 19.86
CA CYS A 254 -9.47 -12.64 18.98
C CYS A 254 -8.41 -11.56 19.24
N ALA A 255 -8.12 -11.24 20.50
CA ALA A 255 -7.14 -10.21 20.86
C ALA A 255 -5.72 -10.60 20.38
N LEU A 256 -5.33 -11.86 20.56
CA LEU A 256 -4.05 -12.37 20.04
C LEU A 256 -4.01 -12.38 18.51
N ALA A 257 -5.09 -12.81 17.86
CA ALA A 257 -5.18 -12.83 16.41
C ALA A 257 -5.12 -11.41 15.81
N VAL A 258 -5.76 -10.43 16.45
CA VAL A 258 -5.68 -9.01 16.09
C VAL A 258 -4.23 -8.52 16.18
N ALA A 259 -3.52 -8.80 17.27
CA ALA A 259 -2.12 -8.41 17.43
C ALA A 259 -1.23 -9.04 16.34
N ALA A 260 -1.39 -10.35 16.08
CA ALA A 260 -0.64 -11.04 15.03
C ALA A 260 -0.96 -10.49 13.63
N THR A 261 -2.24 -10.27 13.32
CA THR A 261 -2.67 -9.68 12.04
C THR A 261 -2.08 -8.30 11.83
N GLY A 262 -2.08 -7.46 12.89
CA GLY A 262 -1.47 -6.14 12.90
C GLY A 262 0.05 -6.18 12.65
N PHE A 263 0.77 -7.09 13.31
CA PHE A 263 2.21 -7.28 13.09
C PHE A 263 2.53 -7.63 11.63
N PHE A 264 1.82 -8.59 11.04
CA PHE A 264 2.03 -8.94 9.63
C PHE A 264 1.55 -7.84 8.68
N GLY A 265 0.53 -7.06 9.05
CA GLY A 265 0.08 -5.89 8.30
C GLY A 265 1.16 -4.81 8.24
N GLY A 266 1.77 -4.49 9.38
CA GLY A 266 2.92 -3.57 9.45
C GLY A 266 4.13 -4.11 8.70
N SER A 267 4.38 -5.42 8.80
CA SER A 267 5.51 -6.08 8.10
C SER A 267 5.40 -6.02 6.57
N LEU A 268 4.18 -5.96 6.02
CA LEU A 268 3.99 -5.78 4.57
C LEU A 268 4.46 -4.40 4.09
N ILE A 269 4.36 -3.39 4.94
CA ILE A 269 4.73 -2.01 4.62
C ILE A 269 6.20 -1.78 4.97
N HIS A 270 6.61 -2.18 6.18
CA HIS A 270 7.90 -1.81 6.77
C HIS A 270 8.94 -2.94 6.78
N GLY A 271 8.60 -4.16 6.35
CA GLY A 271 9.46 -5.34 6.45
C GLY A 271 9.39 -6.03 7.82
N LEU A 272 9.96 -7.23 7.96
CA LEU A 272 9.87 -8.01 9.21
C LEU A 272 10.60 -7.36 10.38
N ASP A 273 11.70 -6.67 10.10
CA ASP A 273 12.58 -6.11 11.13
C ASP A 273 12.12 -4.74 11.61
N HIS A 274 10.90 -4.30 11.26
CA HIS A 274 10.37 -2.96 11.57
C HIS A 274 10.22 -2.63 13.07
N LEU A 275 10.33 -3.63 13.95
CA LEU A 275 10.31 -3.45 15.42
C LEU A 275 11.69 -3.63 16.06
N LEU A 276 12.72 -3.94 15.27
CA LEU A 276 14.09 -4.07 15.73
C LEU A 276 14.85 -2.75 15.53
N PRO A 277 15.66 -2.31 16.52
CA PRO A 277 16.47 -1.10 16.41
C PRO A 277 17.67 -1.26 15.47
#